data_AF-A0A6G1GHH7-F1
#
_entry.id   AF-A0A6G1GHH7-F1
#
_cell.length_a   1.000
_cell.length_b   1.000
_cell.length_c   1.000
_cell.angle_alpha   90.00
_cell.angle_beta   90.00
_cell.angle_gamma   90.00
#
_symmetry.space_group_name_H-M   'P 1'
#
loop_
_entity.id
_entity.type
_entity.pdbx_description
1 polymer ?
#
loop_
_entity_poly.entity_id
_entity_poly.type
_entity_poly.pdbx_seq_one_letter_code
_entity_poly.pdbx_strand_id
1 'polypeptide(L)'
;MRNILSLLVAANAVCAWPFQRRAVLGHDQIVGFPQTVPSGTAGELYLKFQPWLEVYSGCVPFAAVDADGNTSGGLAKTGKPNERCGNNIGQVYARIGTHNGQSGIMYSWYMPKDSPSSGFGHRHEWENVVVWLSEASMSATATGMSVSQHGGYQKSEDFFSSGSRPLVGYLSIWPINHQMIFTPEKGGEQPLIAWESLPGAARSALENTNFGDATVPFKESTFAGNLEKAAL
;
A
#
# COMPACT_ATOMS: atom_id res chain seq x y z
N MET A 1 -27.37 48.25 -51.19
CA MET A 1 -26.27 48.65 -50.29
C MET A 1 -26.20 47.67 -49.13
N ARG A 2 -25.05 46.98 -49.02
CA ARG A 2 -24.44 46.25 -47.88
C ARG A 2 -25.31 45.30 -47.02
N ASN A 3 -25.07 44.00 -47.24
CA ASN A 3 -25.24 42.91 -46.28
C ASN A 3 -24.42 43.16 -45.01
N ILE A 4 -24.99 42.86 -43.83
CA ILE A 4 -24.24 42.71 -42.59
C ILE A 4 -24.54 41.30 -42.05
N LEU A 5 -23.58 40.40 -42.26
CA LEU A 5 -23.50 39.11 -41.59
C LEU A 5 -22.97 39.36 -40.17
N SER A 6 -23.77 39.07 -39.15
CA SER A 6 -23.32 39.09 -37.75
C SER A 6 -22.73 37.73 -37.40
N LEU A 7 -21.40 37.67 -37.25
CA LEU A 7 -20.71 36.50 -36.69
C LEU A 7 -20.79 36.53 -35.16
N LEU A 8 -21.50 35.56 -34.58
CA LEU A 8 -21.44 35.24 -33.15
C LEU A 8 -20.18 34.42 -32.87
N VAL A 9 -19.20 35.02 -32.18
CA VAL A 9 -18.03 34.30 -31.65
C VAL A 9 -18.43 33.68 -30.32
N ALA A 10 -18.52 32.35 -30.27
CA ALA A 10 -18.66 31.61 -29.01
C ALA A 10 -17.29 31.57 -28.31
N ALA A 11 -17.16 32.29 -27.20
CA ALA A 11 -16.00 32.19 -26.33
C ALA A 11 -16.06 30.86 -25.54
N ASN A 12 -15.23 29.89 -25.91
CA ASN A 12 -15.01 28.69 -25.10
C ASN A 12 -14.23 29.12 -23.85
N ALA A 13 -14.92 29.27 -22.72
CA ALA A 13 -14.27 29.39 -21.43
C ALA A 13 -13.62 28.05 -21.07
N VAL A 14 -12.30 27.96 -21.29
CA VAL A 14 -11.51 26.85 -20.74
C VAL A 14 -11.47 27.07 -19.23
N CYS A 15 -12.26 26.31 -18.48
CA CYS A 15 -12.11 26.21 -17.03
C CYS A 15 -10.75 25.59 -16.73
N ALA A 16 -9.71 26.40 -16.60
CA ALA A 16 -8.45 26.00 -16.03
C ALA A 16 -8.69 25.72 -14.55
N TRP A 17 -8.85 24.45 -14.19
CA TRP A 17 -8.79 24.05 -12.78
C TRP A 17 -7.39 24.42 -12.27
N PRO A 18 -7.27 25.13 -11.13
CA PRO A 18 -5.98 25.43 -10.58
C PRO A 18 -5.25 24.11 -10.32
N PHE A 19 -4.07 23.93 -10.91
CA PHE A 19 -3.17 22.85 -10.53
C PHE A 19 -2.81 23.05 -9.06
N GLN A 20 -3.49 22.36 -8.15
CA GLN A 20 -3.02 22.28 -6.76
C GLN A 20 -1.71 21.50 -6.76
N ARG A 21 -0.66 22.16 -6.28
CA ARG A 21 0.64 21.53 -6.10
C ARG A 21 0.47 20.46 -5.02
N ARG A 22 0.85 19.22 -5.33
CA ARG A 22 0.87 18.12 -4.35
C ARG A 22 1.63 18.55 -3.10
N ALA A 23 1.02 18.36 -1.94
CA ALA A 23 1.60 18.71 -0.66
C ALA A 23 2.11 17.48 0.09
N VAL A 24 3.06 17.73 1.00
CA VAL A 24 3.39 16.78 2.07
C VAL A 24 2.61 17.21 3.29
N LEU A 25 1.71 16.37 3.79
CA LEU A 25 0.85 16.66 4.94
C LEU A 25 1.32 15.93 6.20
N GLY A 26 0.76 16.28 7.36
CA GLY A 26 0.90 15.47 8.57
C GLY A 26 0.46 14.03 8.31
N HIS A 27 1.11 13.06 8.95
CA HIS A 27 0.80 11.63 8.74
C HIS A 27 -0.65 11.29 9.12
N ASP A 28 -1.25 12.07 10.01
CA ASP A 28 -2.64 11.98 10.49
C ASP A 28 -3.62 12.88 9.71
N GLN A 29 -3.15 13.60 8.69
CA GLN A 29 -3.96 14.48 7.85
C GLN A 29 -4.26 13.88 6.47
N ILE A 30 -3.66 12.73 6.13
CA ILE A 30 -3.94 12.02 4.89
C ILE A 30 -5.30 11.35 4.99
N VAL A 31 -6.21 11.75 4.10
CA VAL A 31 -7.52 11.09 3.96
C VAL A 31 -7.33 9.84 3.10
N GLY A 32 -7.45 8.68 3.73
CA GLY A 32 -7.40 7.38 3.06
C GLY A 32 -8.58 7.15 2.11
N PHE A 33 -8.57 6.00 1.46
CA PHE A 33 -9.58 5.57 0.50
C PHE A 33 -10.57 4.61 1.15
N PRO A 34 -11.85 4.65 0.77
CA PRO A 34 -12.75 3.54 1.04
C PRO A 34 -12.22 2.27 0.36
N GLN A 35 -12.65 1.11 0.83
CA GLN A 35 -12.29 -0.16 0.19
C GLN A 35 -12.75 -0.14 -1.28
N THR A 36 -11.80 -0.17 -2.21
CA THR A 36 -12.04 -0.01 -3.64
C THR A 36 -11.12 -0.95 -4.43
N VAL A 37 -11.74 -1.80 -5.25
CA VAL A 37 -11.08 -2.76 -6.14
C VAL A 37 -11.64 -2.64 -7.56
N PRO A 38 -10.89 -3.02 -8.61
CA PRO A 38 -11.45 -3.09 -9.95
C PRO A 38 -12.58 -4.13 -10.00
N SER A 39 -13.52 -3.98 -10.93
CA SER A 39 -14.52 -5.02 -11.20
C SER A 39 -13.89 -6.29 -11.77
N GLY A 40 -14.54 -7.44 -11.56
CA GLY A 40 -14.13 -8.73 -12.12
C GLY A 40 -13.11 -9.47 -11.24
N THR A 41 -12.53 -10.54 -11.81
CA THR A 41 -11.76 -11.54 -11.06
C THR A 41 -10.59 -10.96 -10.26
N ALA A 42 -9.86 -9.97 -10.79
CA ALA A 42 -8.76 -9.35 -10.04
C ALA A 42 -9.24 -8.70 -8.74
N GLY A 43 -10.36 -7.97 -8.78
CA GLY A 43 -10.95 -7.35 -7.60
C GLY A 43 -11.46 -8.36 -6.58
N GLU A 44 -12.14 -9.39 -7.07
CA GLU A 44 -12.65 -10.46 -6.21
C GLU A 44 -11.50 -11.24 -5.53
N LEU A 45 -10.39 -11.46 -6.24
CA LEU A 45 -9.18 -12.07 -5.68
C LEU A 45 -8.50 -11.19 -4.61
N TYR A 46 -8.40 -9.87 -4.84
CA TYR A 46 -7.87 -8.95 -3.83
C TYR A 46 -8.66 -9.04 -2.51
N LEU A 47 -9.99 -9.14 -2.58
CA LEU A 47 -10.82 -9.23 -1.38
C LEU A 47 -10.77 -10.64 -0.75
N LYS A 48 -10.76 -11.69 -1.57
CA LYS A 48 -10.72 -13.09 -1.11
C LYS A 48 -9.46 -13.39 -0.30
N PHE A 49 -8.32 -12.83 -0.70
CA PHE A 49 -7.01 -13.14 -0.13
C PHE A 49 -6.40 -12.00 0.71
N GLN A 50 -7.17 -10.95 1.00
CA GLN A 50 -6.70 -9.85 1.85
C GLN A 50 -6.24 -10.38 3.21
N PRO A 51 -4.98 -10.17 3.62
CA PRO A 51 -4.49 -10.66 4.90
C PRO A 51 -5.16 -9.98 6.10
N TRP A 52 -5.15 -10.67 7.24
CA TRP A 52 -5.32 -10.05 8.55
C TRP A 52 -3.94 -9.64 9.07
N LEU A 53 -3.81 -8.40 9.57
CA LEU A 53 -2.55 -7.87 10.08
C LEU A 53 -2.60 -7.67 11.59
N GLU A 54 -1.78 -8.42 12.31
CA GLU A 54 -1.51 -8.20 13.73
C GLU A 54 -0.30 -7.28 13.91
N VAL A 55 -0.44 -6.23 14.71
CA VAL A 55 0.65 -5.28 14.99
C VAL A 55 1.09 -5.47 16.44
N TYR A 56 2.19 -6.18 16.64
CA TYR A 56 2.72 -6.46 17.97
C TYR A 56 3.51 -5.28 18.56
N SER A 57 4.18 -4.50 17.69
CA SER A 57 4.96 -3.34 18.11
C SER A 57 5.06 -2.30 17.00
N GLY A 58 5.45 -1.08 17.37
CA GLY A 58 5.60 0.05 16.45
C GLY A 58 4.29 0.72 16.07
N CYS A 59 4.31 1.41 14.94
CA CYS A 59 3.13 2.06 14.40
C CYS A 59 2.15 1.04 13.81
N VAL A 60 0.85 1.32 13.93
CA VAL A 60 -0.16 0.68 13.09
C VAL A 60 -0.14 1.28 11.68
N PRO A 61 -0.80 0.68 10.67
CA PRO A 61 -0.84 1.23 9.32
C PRO A 61 -1.55 2.60 9.25
N PHE A 62 -1.16 3.42 8.27
CA PHE A 62 -1.76 4.70 7.92
C PHE A 62 -1.93 4.80 6.39
N ALA A 63 -2.76 5.73 5.92
CA ALA A 63 -2.77 6.09 4.51
C ALA A 63 -1.49 6.88 4.16
N ALA A 64 -0.78 6.45 3.11
CA ALA A 64 0.44 7.11 2.65
C ALA A 64 0.16 8.28 1.68
N VAL A 65 -0.98 8.24 1.01
CA VAL A 65 -1.38 9.16 -0.05
C VAL A 65 -2.90 9.34 -0.05
N ASP A 66 -3.38 10.53 -0.41
CA ASP A 66 -4.81 10.83 -0.62
C ASP A 66 -5.19 10.91 -2.12
N ALA A 67 -6.47 11.17 -2.40
CA ALA A 67 -6.99 11.23 -3.77
C ALA A 67 -6.37 12.35 -4.64
N ASP A 68 -5.94 13.45 -4.01
CA ASP A 68 -5.31 14.59 -4.69
C ASP A 68 -3.80 14.37 -4.90
N GLY A 69 -3.26 13.27 -4.37
CA GLY A 69 -1.85 12.92 -4.47
C GLY A 69 -0.98 13.64 -3.45
N ASN A 70 -1.54 14.15 -2.35
CA ASN A 70 -0.76 14.57 -1.20
C ASN A 70 -0.21 13.32 -0.50
N THR A 71 1.02 13.38 0.01
CA THR A 71 1.67 12.25 0.68
C THR A 71 1.95 12.52 2.15
N SER A 72 1.92 11.47 2.95
CA SER A 72 2.27 11.52 4.38
C SER A 72 3.71 11.99 4.57
N GLY A 73 3.91 12.99 5.43
CA GLY A 73 5.22 13.43 5.90
C GLY A 73 5.84 12.50 6.94
N GLY A 74 5.15 11.43 7.36
CA GLY A 74 5.63 10.47 8.35
C GLY A 74 5.89 11.09 9.73
N LEU A 75 6.57 10.33 10.58
CA LEU A 75 6.96 10.73 11.93
C LEU A 75 8.48 10.67 12.12
N ALA A 76 8.99 11.52 13.00
CA ALA A 76 10.37 11.42 13.44
C ALA A 76 10.60 10.14 14.23
N LYS A 77 11.80 9.56 14.14
CA LYS A 77 12.23 8.36 14.87
C LYS A 77 12.44 8.56 16.38
N THR A 78 11.98 9.67 16.93
CA THR A 78 12.08 9.99 18.37
C THR A 78 10.82 9.57 19.09
N GLY A 79 10.92 9.47 20.42
CA GLY A 79 9.80 9.05 21.27
C GLY A 79 9.62 7.54 21.27
N LYS A 80 8.53 7.06 21.87
CA LYS A 80 8.24 5.61 21.89
C LYS A 80 8.00 5.08 20.46
N PRO A 81 8.26 3.78 20.20
CA PRO A 81 8.04 3.16 18.89
C PRO A 81 6.66 3.44 18.26
N ASN A 82 5.61 3.45 19.06
CA ASN A 82 4.22 3.68 18.64
C ASN A 82 3.69 5.08 18.98
N GLU A 83 4.54 6.00 19.44
CA GLU A 83 4.11 7.33 19.85
C GLU A 83 3.54 8.11 18.66
N ARG A 84 2.31 8.61 18.80
CA ARG A 84 1.52 9.31 17.76
C ARG A 84 1.15 8.48 16.53
N CYS A 85 1.41 7.17 16.54
CA CYS A 85 1.05 6.26 15.46
C CYS A 85 0.54 4.89 15.96
N GLY A 86 0.19 4.76 17.24
CA GLY A 86 -0.32 3.51 17.82
C GLY A 86 -1.82 3.27 17.63
N ASN A 87 -2.54 4.21 16.99
CA ASN A 87 -3.97 4.07 16.74
C ASN A 87 -4.38 4.77 15.44
N ASN A 88 -4.87 3.99 14.49
CA ASN A 88 -5.46 4.39 13.22
C ASN A 88 -6.12 3.15 12.62
N ILE A 89 -7.17 3.31 11.80
CA ILE A 89 -7.72 2.17 11.06
C ILE A 89 -6.75 1.71 9.96
N GLY A 90 -5.95 2.62 9.43
CA GLY A 90 -4.94 2.37 8.41
C GLY A 90 -5.49 2.26 6.98
N GLN A 91 -4.63 1.80 6.09
CA GLN A 91 -4.92 1.49 4.70
C GLN A 91 -4.06 0.29 4.29
N VAL A 92 -4.60 -0.60 3.46
CA VAL A 92 -3.79 -1.60 2.74
C VAL A 92 -3.86 -1.31 1.24
N TYR A 93 -2.72 -1.38 0.57
CA TYR A 93 -2.58 -1.21 -0.86
C TYR A 93 -2.36 -2.57 -1.52
N ALA A 94 -3.00 -2.84 -2.65
CA ALA A 94 -2.87 -4.14 -3.31
C ALA A 94 -2.49 -4.02 -4.78
N ARG A 95 -1.64 -4.94 -5.26
CA ARG A 95 -1.32 -5.09 -6.69
C ARG A 95 -1.08 -6.56 -7.04
N ILE A 96 -1.78 -7.04 -8.06
CA ILE A 96 -1.64 -8.40 -8.60
C ILE A 96 -0.72 -8.39 -9.81
N GLY A 97 0.11 -9.42 -9.92
CA GLY A 97 1.00 -9.60 -11.05
C GLY A 97 1.33 -11.08 -11.25
N THR A 98 2.10 -11.36 -12.29
CA THR A 98 2.51 -12.72 -12.63
C THR A 98 4.02 -12.78 -12.69
N HIS A 99 4.61 -13.82 -12.10
CA HIS A 99 6.02 -14.15 -12.22
C HIS A 99 6.15 -15.64 -12.53
N ASN A 100 6.91 -16.01 -13.57
CA ASN A 100 7.09 -17.38 -14.03
C ASN A 100 5.78 -18.20 -14.18
N GLY A 101 4.71 -17.55 -14.65
CA GLY A 101 3.40 -18.18 -14.85
C GLY A 101 2.54 -18.32 -13.59
N GLN A 102 3.06 -17.98 -12.41
CA GLN A 102 2.30 -17.96 -11.15
C GLN A 102 1.80 -16.56 -10.84
N SER A 103 0.54 -16.45 -10.42
CA SER A 103 -0.05 -15.17 -10.00
C SER A 103 0.24 -14.90 -8.53
N GLY A 104 0.74 -13.71 -8.23
CA GLY A 104 1.03 -13.23 -6.89
C GLY A 104 0.27 -11.93 -6.60
N ILE A 105 -0.39 -11.86 -5.46
CA ILE A 105 -1.02 -10.64 -4.96
C ILE A 105 -0.14 -10.04 -3.88
N MET A 106 0.40 -8.85 -4.14
CA MET A 106 1.10 -8.07 -3.12
C MET A 106 0.11 -7.22 -2.34
N TYR A 107 0.12 -7.33 -1.01
CA TYR A 107 -0.57 -6.42 -0.09
C TYR A 107 0.49 -5.65 0.69
N SER A 108 0.35 -4.33 0.79
CA SER A 108 1.36 -3.47 1.39
C SER A 108 0.75 -2.44 2.33
N TRP A 109 1.47 -2.16 3.41
CA TRP A 109 1.09 -1.21 4.45
C TRP A 109 2.16 -0.15 4.60
N TYR A 110 1.71 1.06 4.86
CA TYR A 110 2.56 2.19 5.20
C TYR A 110 2.47 2.48 6.68
N MET A 111 3.62 2.63 7.33
CA MET A 111 3.70 3.08 8.72
C MET A 111 4.43 4.44 8.76
N PRO A 112 3.99 5.41 9.59
CA PRO A 112 4.58 6.75 9.62
C PRO A 112 6.08 6.78 9.96
N LYS A 113 6.57 5.80 10.72
CA LYS A 113 7.98 5.58 11.05
C LYS A 113 8.22 4.09 11.34
N ASP A 114 9.46 3.68 11.16
CA ASP A 114 10.02 2.49 11.77
C ASP A 114 11.02 2.93 12.84
N SER A 115 10.72 2.62 14.10
CA SER A 115 11.54 3.03 15.22
C SER A 115 11.51 1.95 16.31
N PRO A 116 12.47 1.01 16.32
CA PRO A 116 12.53 -0.02 17.36
C PRO A 116 12.85 0.57 18.75
N SER A 117 13.50 1.75 18.78
CA SER A 117 13.77 2.54 19.98
C SER A 117 13.99 4.01 19.60
N SER A 118 13.81 4.93 20.56
CA SER A 118 13.94 6.37 20.32
C SER A 118 15.32 6.73 19.76
N GLY A 119 15.33 7.39 18.60
CA GLY A 119 16.53 7.79 17.87
C GLY A 119 17.03 6.77 16.84
N PHE A 120 16.51 5.53 16.87
CA PHE A 120 16.86 4.43 15.96
C PHE A 120 15.75 4.19 14.94
N GLY A 121 16.13 3.57 13.82
CA GLY A 121 15.28 3.38 12.64
C GLY A 121 15.19 4.64 11.77
N HIS A 122 14.06 4.82 11.10
CA HIS A 122 13.83 5.85 10.10
C HIS A 122 12.39 6.37 10.06
N ARG A 123 12.23 7.53 9.42
CA ARG A 123 10.92 8.09 9.06
C ARG A 123 10.40 7.30 7.86
N HIS A 124 9.08 7.07 7.84
CA HIS A 124 8.40 6.20 6.87
C HIS A 124 8.79 4.74 7.01
N GLU A 125 7.86 3.87 6.64
CA GLU A 125 8.06 2.44 6.52
C GLU A 125 7.04 1.90 5.51
N TRP A 126 7.48 0.94 4.71
CA TRP A 126 6.67 0.24 3.73
C TRP A 126 6.97 -1.24 3.80
N GLU A 127 6.01 -1.99 4.34
CA GLU A 127 6.08 -3.44 4.39
C GLU A 127 5.06 -4.04 3.42
N ASN A 128 5.31 -5.29 3.01
CA ASN A 128 4.39 -6.01 2.15
C ASN A 128 4.43 -7.52 2.35
N VAL A 129 3.38 -8.17 1.89
CA VAL A 129 3.33 -9.62 1.76
C VAL A 129 2.86 -9.97 0.36
N VAL A 130 3.33 -11.09 -0.17
CA VAL A 130 2.90 -11.63 -1.46
C VAL A 130 2.21 -12.95 -1.23
N VAL A 131 0.94 -13.05 -1.62
CA VAL A 131 0.14 -14.29 -1.60
C VAL A 131 0.18 -14.90 -2.99
N TRP A 132 0.75 -16.09 -3.10
CA TRP A 132 0.84 -16.84 -4.35
C TRP A 132 -0.38 -17.73 -4.54
N LEU A 133 -0.94 -17.71 -5.75
CA LEU A 133 -2.20 -18.38 -6.08
C LEU A 133 -1.96 -19.63 -6.93
N SER A 134 -2.84 -20.63 -6.76
CA SER A 134 -2.87 -21.82 -7.62
C SER A 134 -3.26 -21.51 -9.06
N GLU A 135 -4.09 -20.50 -9.27
CA GLU A 135 -4.62 -20.06 -10.57
C GLU A 135 -5.15 -18.62 -10.47
N ALA A 136 -5.39 -17.98 -11.62
CA ALA A 136 -5.94 -16.62 -11.69
C ALA A 136 -7.48 -16.63 -11.84
N SER A 137 -8.18 -17.36 -10.97
CA SER A 137 -9.64 -17.53 -11.02
C SER A 137 -10.25 -17.59 -9.62
N MET A 138 -11.57 -17.52 -9.50
CA MET A 138 -12.23 -17.59 -8.19
C MET A 138 -12.16 -18.96 -7.51
N SER A 139 -11.77 -20.03 -8.19
CA SER A 139 -11.43 -21.32 -7.57
C SER A 139 -10.03 -21.34 -6.95
N ALA A 140 -9.22 -20.29 -7.14
CA ALA A 140 -7.88 -20.22 -6.60
C ALA A 140 -7.81 -20.52 -5.11
N THR A 141 -6.76 -21.21 -4.70
CA THR A 141 -6.28 -21.31 -3.33
C THR A 141 -4.95 -20.57 -3.21
N ALA A 142 -4.61 -20.15 -1.99
CA ALA A 142 -3.26 -19.65 -1.72
C ALA A 142 -2.32 -20.86 -1.57
N THR A 143 -1.28 -20.91 -2.40
CA THR A 143 -0.30 -22.02 -2.43
C THR A 143 0.95 -21.72 -1.60
N GLY A 144 1.19 -20.45 -1.30
CA GLY A 144 2.24 -20.03 -0.39
C GLY A 144 2.24 -18.52 -0.23
N MET A 145 3.06 -18.04 0.69
CA MET A 145 3.12 -16.64 1.04
C MET A 145 4.56 -16.22 1.33
N SER A 146 4.84 -14.96 1.04
CA SER A 146 6.11 -14.31 1.35
C SER A 146 5.85 -13.06 2.16
N VAL A 147 6.63 -12.84 3.22
CA VAL A 147 6.53 -11.68 4.11
C VAL A 147 7.84 -10.90 4.05
N SER A 148 7.77 -9.58 3.87
CA SER A 148 8.98 -8.76 3.72
C SER A 148 9.80 -8.65 5.00
N GLN A 149 11.13 -8.75 4.85
CA GLN A 149 12.10 -8.62 5.92
C GLN A 149 13.35 -7.90 5.39
N HIS A 150 13.51 -6.62 5.74
CA HIS A 150 14.73 -5.83 5.47
C HIS A 150 15.21 -5.87 4.01
N GLY A 151 14.28 -5.75 3.06
CA GLY A 151 14.56 -5.76 1.61
C GLY A 151 14.60 -7.16 0.96
N GLY A 152 14.48 -8.22 1.77
CA GLY A 152 14.25 -9.60 1.35
C GLY A 152 12.84 -10.09 1.72
N TYR A 153 12.63 -11.40 1.60
CA TYR A 153 11.39 -12.06 1.98
C TYR A 153 11.67 -13.36 2.74
N GLN A 154 10.94 -13.58 3.82
CA GLN A 154 10.74 -14.93 4.37
C GLN A 154 9.58 -15.58 3.62
N LYS A 155 9.75 -16.82 3.17
CA LYS A 155 8.83 -17.54 2.27
C LYS A 155 8.35 -18.82 2.92
N SER A 156 7.08 -19.17 2.75
CA SER A 156 6.53 -20.43 3.25
C SER A 156 5.31 -20.88 2.46
N GLU A 157 5.20 -22.19 2.22
CA GLU A 157 3.96 -22.84 1.77
C GLU A 157 3.05 -23.20 2.96
N ASP A 158 3.61 -23.28 4.18
CA ASP A 158 2.88 -23.52 5.43
C ASP A 158 2.69 -22.20 6.18
N PHE A 159 1.46 -21.71 6.24
CA PHE A 159 1.10 -20.44 6.85
C PHE A 159 -0.31 -20.47 7.44
N PHE A 160 -0.54 -19.61 8.42
CA PHE A 160 -1.83 -19.52 9.11
C PHE A 160 -2.85 -18.74 8.28
N SER A 161 -4.13 -19.15 8.37
CA SER A 161 -5.23 -18.48 7.67
C SER A 161 -6.54 -18.52 8.47
N SER A 162 -7.40 -17.54 8.23
CA SER A 162 -8.80 -17.52 8.67
C SER A 162 -9.68 -17.58 7.43
N GLY A 163 -10.14 -18.78 7.07
CA GLY A 163 -10.76 -19.01 5.76
C GLY A 163 -9.71 -18.90 4.64
N SER A 164 -10.00 -18.16 3.57
CA SER A 164 -9.04 -17.90 2.49
C SER A 164 -8.02 -16.79 2.79
N ARG A 165 -8.16 -16.09 3.92
CA ARG A 165 -7.38 -14.90 4.25
C ARG A 165 -6.17 -15.26 5.12
N PRO A 166 -4.93 -15.02 4.66
CA PRO A 166 -3.73 -15.30 5.46
C PRO A 166 -3.66 -14.44 6.73
N LEU A 167 -2.94 -14.93 7.74
CA LEU A 167 -2.62 -14.19 8.97
C LEU A 167 -1.14 -13.79 8.95
N VAL A 168 -0.88 -12.49 9.13
CA VAL A 168 0.47 -11.93 9.14
C VAL A 168 0.63 -10.97 10.30
N GLY A 169 1.87 -10.85 10.78
CA GLY A 169 2.22 -9.96 11.87
C GLY A 169 3.25 -8.91 11.44
N TYR A 170 3.29 -7.80 12.16
CA TYR A 170 4.31 -6.77 12.04
C TYR A 170 4.91 -6.49 13.41
N LEU A 171 6.24 -6.55 13.51
CA LEU A 171 6.96 -6.35 14.76
C LEU A 171 8.43 -6.01 14.54
N SER A 172 9.06 -5.48 15.58
CA SER A 172 10.51 -5.36 15.71
C SER A 172 11.00 -6.18 16.93
N ILE A 173 12.10 -6.92 16.77
CA ILE A 173 12.87 -7.50 17.88
C ILE A 173 14.17 -6.71 17.98
N TRP A 174 14.33 -5.94 19.06
CA TRP A 174 15.54 -5.13 19.27
C TRP A 174 16.82 -6.00 19.16
N PRO A 175 17.87 -5.54 18.44
CA PRO A 175 18.08 -4.19 17.91
C PRO A 175 17.61 -3.99 16.46
N ILE A 176 16.87 -4.94 15.89
CA ILE A 176 16.48 -4.92 14.48
C ILE A 176 15.22 -4.05 14.31
N ASN A 177 15.17 -3.37 13.17
CA ASN A 177 14.01 -2.62 12.67
C ASN A 177 12.77 -3.51 12.51
N HIS A 178 11.61 -2.92 12.17
CA HIS A 178 10.42 -3.75 12.00
C HIS A 178 10.49 -4.61 10.74
N GLN A 179 9.68 -5.67 10.74
CA GLN A 179 9.54 -6.59 9.63
C GLN A 179 8.17 -7.29 9.68
N MET A 180 7.79 -7.92 8.57
CA MET A 180 6.64 -8.81 8.53
C MET A 180 7.00 -10.22 8.99
N ILE A 181 6.04 -10.89 9.64
CA ILE A 181 6.18 -12.26 10.13
C ILE A 181 4.93 -13.09 9.81
N PHE A 182 5.09 -14.41 9.83
CA PHE A 182 3.97 -15.34 9.93
C PHE A 182 3.50 -15.41 11.38
N THR A 183 2.20 -15.38 11.62
CA THR A 183 1.62 -15.47 12.96
C THR A 183 0.31 -16.26 12.97
N PRO A 184 0.00 -17.04 14.03
CA PRO A 184 -1.32 -17.62 14.22
C PRO A 184 -2.36 -16.60 14.69
N GLU A 185 -1.95 -15.41 15.13
CA GLU A 185 -2.87 -14.41 15.68
C GLU A 185 -3.66 -13.70 14.59
N LYS A 186 -4.97 -13.57 14.82
CA LYS A 186 -5.86 -12.84 13.93
C LYS A 186 -5.91 -11.37 14.33
N GLY A 187 -5.15 -10.55 13.60
CA GLY A 187 -5.15 -9.11 13.80
C GLY A 187 -6.30 -8.37 13.12
N GLY A 188 -6.07 -7.08 12.85
CA GLY A 188 -7.06 -6.17 12.29
C GLY A 188 -7.13 -6.18 10.76
N GLU A 189 -8.12 -5.48 10.23
CA GLU A 189 -8.34 -5.26 8.80
C GLU A 189 -8.36 -3.77 8.47
N GLN A 190 -7.79 -3.42 7.32
CA GLN A 190 -7.71 -2.06 6.81
C GLN A 190 -8.55 -1.96 5.52
N PRO A 191 -9.12 -0.80 5.20
CA PRO A 191 -9.70 -0.57 3.88
C PRO A 191 -8.66 -0.86 2.79
N LEU A 192 -9.01 -1.69 1.81
CA LEU A 192 -8.12 -2.05 0.69
C LEU A 192 -8.32 -1.11 -0.49
N ILE A 193 -7.22 -0.60 -1.04
CA ILE A 193 -7.22 0.12 -2.32
C ILE A 193 -6.29 -0.58 -3.31
N ALA A 194 -6.85 -1.07 -4.41
CA ALA A 194 -6.06 -1.68 -5.49
C ALA A 194 -5.31 -0.61 -6.29
N TRP A 195 -4.09 -0.92 -6.76
CA TRP A 195 -3.27 -0.04 -7.59
C TRP A 195 -4.04 0.50 -8.80
N GLU A 196 -4.80 -0.37 -9.46
CA GLU A 196 -5.62 -0.05 -10.64
C GLU A 196 -6.77 0.89 -10.30
N SER A 197 -7.20 0.93 -9.04
CA SER A 197 -8.30 1.76 -8.53
C SER A 197 -7.85 3.10 -7.94
N LEU A 198 -6.54 3.32 -7.76
CA LEU A 198 -6.02 4.61 -7.31
C LEU A 198 -6.32 5.72 -8.33
N PRO A 199 -6.75 6.92 -7.87
CA PRO A 199 -6.78 8.11 -8.71
C PRO A 199 -5.42 8.39 -9.33
N GLY A 200 -5.40 8.95 -10.54
CA GLY A 200 -4.15 9.21 -11.27
C GLY A 200 -3.16 10.09 -10.49
N ALA A 201 -3.65 11.05 -9.70
CA ALA A 201 -2.81 11.88 -8.85
C ALA A 201 -2.13 11.08 -7.73
N ALA A 202 -2.89 10.22 -7.04
CA ALA A 202 -2.38 9.32 -6.00
C ALA A 202 -1.34 8.34 -6.55
N ARG A 203 -1.65 7.67 -7.67
CA ARG A 203 -0.74 6.73 -8.34
C ARG A 203 0.57 7.42 -8.74
N SER A 204 0.47 8.61 -9.33
CA SER A 204 1.63 9.41 -9.70
C SER A 204 2.42 9.91 -8.48
N ALA A 205 1.78 10.18 -7.34
CA ALA A 205 2.49 10.53 -6.11
C ALA A 205 3.28 9.34 -5.55
N LEU A 206 2.67 8.15 -5.50
CA LEU A 206 3.36 6.93 -5.06
C LEU A 206 4.54 6.54 -5.96
N GLU A 207 4.46 6.81 -7.26
CA GLU A 207 5.57 6.57 -8.18
C GLU A 207 6.78 7.47 -7.89
N ASN A 208 6.52 8.74 -7.56
CA ASN A 208 7.53 9.81 -7.60
C ASN A 208 7.99 10.31 -6.23
N THR A 209 7.23 10.10 -5.16
CA THR A 209 7.59 10.60 -3.82
C THR A 209 8.79 9.82 -3.26
N ASN A 210 9.75 10.56 -2.70
CA ASN A 210 10.85 9.99 -1.94
C ASN A 210 10.42 9.80 -0.48
N PHE A 211 10.29 8.54 -0.04
CA PHE A 211 9.96 8.16 1.33
C PHE A 211 11.21 7.89 2.19
N GLY A 212 12.36 8.48 1.83
CA GLY A 212 13.61 8.32 2.54
C GLY A 212 14.16 6.91 2.39
N ASP A 213 14.32 6.22 3.52
CA ASP A 213 14.83 4.85 3.57
C ASP A 213 13.77 3.80 3.18
N ALA A 214 12.48 4.18 3.22
CA ALA A 214 11.38 3.32 2.81
C ALA A 214 11.09 3.46 1.31
N THR A 215 10.72 2.35 0.65
CA THR A 215 10.40 2.31 -0.78
C THR A 215 9.03 1.70 -1.00
N VAL A 216 8.16 2.38 -1.76
CA VAL A 216 6.86 1.83 -2.18
C VAL A 216 7.10 0.52 -2.96
N PRO A 217 6.61 -0.65 -2.50
CA PRO A 217 7.05 -1.92 -3.06
C PRO A 217 6.30 -2.32 -4.33
N PHE A 218 5.14 -1.72 -4.58
CA PHE A 218 4.19 -2.07 -5.66
C PHE A 218 4.10 -1.03 -6.78
N LYS A 219 5.02 -0.06 -6.85
CA LYS A 219 5.08 0.91 -7.96
C LYS A 219 5.76 0.29 -9.19
N GLU A 220 5.68 0.95 -10.35
CA GLU A 220 6.13 0.34 -11.62
C GLU A 220 7.59 -0.10 -11.57
N SER A 221 8.44 0.73 -10.98
CA SER A 221 9.89 0.49 -10.89
C SER A 221 10.31 -0.62 -9.93
N THR A 222 9.44 -1.07 -9.02
CA THR A 222 9.81 -2.02 -7.94
C THR A 222 8.99 -3.30 -7.95
N PHE A 223 7.77 -3.27 -8.49
CA PHE A 223 6.79 -4.34 -8.33
C PHE A 223 7.29 -5.68 -8.90
N ALA A 224 7.75 -5.70 -10.14
CA ALA A 224 8.22 -6.93 -10.78
C ALA A 224 9.42 -7.56 -10.06
N GLY A 225 10.41 -6.74 -9.67
CA GLY A 225 11.59 -7.22 -8.95
C GLY A 225 11.26 -7.71 -7.54
N ASN A 226 10.25 -7.12 -6.89
CA ASN A 226 9.77 -7.60 -5.60
C ASN A 226 8.98 -8.91 -5.72
N LEU A 227 8.18 -9.09 -6.78
CA LEU A 227 7.54 -10.38 -7.07
C LEU A 227 8.57 -11.47 -7.33
N GLU A 228 9.62 -11.19 -8.09
CA GLU A 228 10.73 -12.14 -8.31
C GLU A 228 11.41 -12.54 -6.99
N LYS A 229 11.75 -11.56 -6.15
CA LYS A 229 12.35 -11.84 -4.83
C LYS A 229 11.42 -12.66 -3.93
N ALA A 230 10.12 -12.45 -4.04
CA ALA A 230 9.10 -13.15 -3.26
C ALA A 230 8.67 -14.51 -3.83
N ALA A 231 9.09 -14.89 -5.05
CA ALA A 231 8.68 -16.16 -5.65
C ALA A 231 9.13 -17.35 -4.79
N LEU A 232 8.27 -18.36 -4.63
CA LEU A 232 8.52 -19.57 -3.83
C LEU A 232 9.58 -20.46 -4.47
#